data_AF-A0A2E6P275-F1
#
_entry.id   AF-A0A2E6P275-F1
#
_cell.length_a   1.000
_cell.length_b   1.000
_cell.length_c   1.000
_cell.angle_alpha   90.00
_cell.angle_beta   90.00
_cell.angle_gamma   90.00
#
_symmetry.space_group_name_H-M   'P 1'
#
loop_
_entity.id
_entity.type
_entity.pdbx_description
1 polymer ?
#
loop_
_entity_poly.entity_id
_entity_poly.type
_entity_poly.pdbx_seq_one_letter_code
_entity_poly.pdbx_strand_id
1 'polypeptide(L)'
;MDELKEKKIKNPDYWVRLLLVLLYFGLVFYLVRALVGIALVLQFVIVALSGKTNHRVVHFTGNLNQFSYHVLQYVTWNTDNRPFPFSDWPGPIDRDSDSFKS
;
A
#
# COMPACT_ATOMS: atom_id res chain seq x y z
N MET A 1 42.41 9.81 14.72
CA MET A 1 41.42 8.72 14.92
C MET A 1 40.11 9.25 15.51
N ASP A 2 39.80 10.54 15.32
CA ASP A 2 38.60 11.19 15.89
C ASP A 2 37.66 11.75 14.81
N GLU A 3 38.13 11.91 13.57
CA GLU A 3 37.31 12.41 12.44
C GLU A 3 36.32 11.38 11.86
N LEU A 4 36.35 10.12 12.33
CA LEU A 4 35.42 9.08 11.86
C LEU A 4 34.18 8.90 12.76
N LYS A 5 34.06 9.66 13.86
CA LYS A 5 32.95 9.52 14.81
C LYS A 5 31.78 10.48 14.58
N GLU A 6 31.97 11.60 13.87
CA GLU A 6 30.93 12.63 13.75
C GLU A 6 29.92 12.44 12.61
N LYS A 7 30.18 11.53 11.66
CA LYS A 7 29.25 11.24 10.56
C LYS A 7 28.32 10.05 10.83
N LYS A 8 28.15 9.69 12.11
CA LYS A 8 27.32 8.58 12.56
C LYS A 8 26.20 9.16 13.43
N ILE A 9 24.95 8.92 13.03
CA ILE A 9 23.72 9.24 13.78
C ILE A 9 23.25 10.68 13.66
N LYS A 10 22.69 11.00 12.48
CA LYS A 10 21.47 11.83 12.31
C LYS A 10 21.05 11.75 10.85
N ASN A 11 20.77 10.52 10.38
CA ASN A 11 19.92 10.36 9.19
C ASN A 11 18.48 10.28 9.74
N PRO A 12 17.75 11.42 9.87
CA PRO A 12 16.38 11.44 10.40
C PRO A 12 15.45 10.44 9.67
N ASP A 13 15.81 10.09 8.45
CA ASP A 13 15.08 9.18 7.58
C ASP A 13 14.92 7.75 8.14
N TYR A 14 15.88 7.23 8.91
CA TYR A 14 15.76 5.88 9.49
C TYR A 14 14.69 5.80 10.59
N TRP A 15 14.61 6.82 11.44
CA TRP A 15 13.62 6.88 12.52
C TRP A 15 12.22 7.13 11.97
N VAL A 16 12.10 7.97 10.94
CA VAL A 16 10.85 8.18 10.21
C VAL A 16 10.41 6.87 9.55
N ARG A 17 11.32 6.14 8.91
CA ARG A 17 11.02 4.83 8.34
C ARG A 17 10.54 3.84 9.39
N LEU A 18 11.20 3.76 10.53
CA LEU A 18 10.77 2.89 11.64
C LEU A 18 9.36 3.25 12.14
N LEU A 19 9.07 4.52 12.35
CA LEU A 19 7.75 4.99 12.76
C LEU A 19 6.68 4.61 11.74
N LEU A 20 6.97 4.81 10.44
CA LEU A 20 6.07 4.42 9.36
C LEU A 20 5.85 2.91 9.33
N VAL A 21 6.90 2.10 9.45
CA VAL A 21 6.78 0.63 9.54
C VAL A 21 5.86 0.23 10.68
N LEU A 22 6.04 0.80 11.88
CA LEU A 22 5.19 0.50 13.03
C LEU A 22 3.73 0.91 12.81
N LEU A 23 3.50 2.09 12.21
CA LEU A 23 2.15 2.56 11.88
C LEU A 23 1.48 1.66 10.84
N TYR A 24 2.17 1.35 9.74
CA TYR A 24 1.62 0.51 8.67
C TYR A 24 1.38 -0.92 9.16
N PHE A 25 2.34 -1.49 9.89
CA PHE A 25 2.24 -2.86 10.38
C PHE A 25 1.24 -3.01 11.52
N GLY A 26 1.20 -2.05 12.45
CA GLY A 26 0.35 -2.11 13.64
C GLY A 26 -1.10 -1.70 13.39
N LEU A 27 -1.34 -0.69 12.56
CA LEU A 27 -2.69 -0.12 12.37
C LEU A 27 -3.21 -0.32 10.95
N VAL A 28 -2.44 0.07 9.94
CA VAL A 28 -2.96 0.11 8.56
C VAL A 28 -3.25 -1.29 8.03
N PHE A 29 -2.38 -2.27 8.23
CA PHE A 29 -2.65 -3.64 7.78
C PHE A 29 -3.84 -4.27 8.51
N TYR A 30 -4.10 -3.89 9.76
CA TYR A 30 -5.31 -4.33 10.46
C TYR A 30 -6.57 -3.78 9.77
N LEU A 31 -6.56 -2.49 9.42
CA LEU A 31 -7.67 -1.85 8.69
C LEU A 31 -7.84 -2.45 7.29
N VAL A 32 -6.76 -2.63 6.53
CA VAL A 32 -6.78 -3.29 5.22
C VAL A 32 -7.42 -4.67 5.34
N ARG A 33 -6.97 -5.49 6.30
CA ARG A 33 -7.50 -6.84 6.52
C ARG A 33 -8.99 -6.82 6.87
N ALA A 34 -9.42 -5.88 7.70
CA ALA A 34 -10.83 -5.69 8.03
C ALA A 34 -11.65 -5.29 6.79
N LEU A 35 -11.18 -4.32 6.01
CA LEU A 35 -11.85 -3.86 4.78
C LEU A 35 -11.96 -4.97 3.73
N VAL A 36 -10.89 -5.73 3.51
CA VAL A 36 -10.91 -6.90 2.62
C VAL A 36 -11.89 -7.94 3.14
N GLY A 37 -11.92 -8.21 4.45
CA GLY A 37 -12.88 -9.13 5.06
C GLY A 37 -14.34 -8.71 4.84
N ILE A 38 -14.66 -7.43 5.06
CA ILE A 38 -15.98 -6.87 4.80
C ILE A 38 -16.33 -6.98 3.32
N ALA A 39 -15.41 -6.59 2.43
CA ALA A 39 -15.61 -6.66 0.98
C ALA A 39 -15.84 -8.11 0.52
N LEU A 40 -15.15 -9.08 1.11
CA LEU A 40 -15.35 -10.50 0.83
C LEU A 40 -16.75 -10.98 1.22
N VAL A 41 -17.22 -10.63 2.42
CA VAL A 41 -18.59 -10.97 2.87
C VAL A 41 -19.63 -10.31 1.96
N LEU A 42 -19.48 -9.03 1.65
CA LEU A 42 -20.37 -8.31 0.74
C LEU A 42 -20.38 -8.94 -0.67
N GLN A 43 -19.20 -9.26 -1.20
CA GLN A 43 -19.07 -9.91 -2.50
C GLN A 43 -19.76 -11.27 -2.51
N PHE A 44 -19.59 -12.06 -1.45
CA PHE A 44 -20.23 -13.35 -1.30
C PHE A 44 -21.75 -13.23 -1.30
N VAL A 45 -22.32 -12.27 -0.56
CA VAL A 45 -23.77 -12.01 -0.55
C VAL A 45 -24.27 -11.59 -1.94
N ILE A 46 -23.55 -10.70 -2.63
CA ILE A 46 -23.95 -10.26 -3.98
C ILE A 46 -23.91 -11.43 -4.98
N VAL A 47 -22.86 -12.25 -4.93
CA VAL A 47 -22.74 -13.43 -5.80
C VAL A 47 -23.83 -14.45 -5.48
N ALA A 48 -24.15 -14.66 -4.21
CA ALA A 48 -25.20 -15.59 -3.80
C ALA A 48 -26.59 -15.16 -4.30
N LEU A 49 -26.87 -13.85 -4.34
CA LEU A 49 -28.17 -13.32 -4.80
C LEU A 49 -28.24 -13.11 -6.32
N SER A 50 -27.16 -12.65 -6.95
CA SER A 50 -27.14 -12.18 -8.34
C SER A 50 -26.43 -13.14 -9.31
N GLY A 51 -25.69 -14.13 -8.79
CA GLY A 51 -24.88 -15.07 -9.58
C GLY A 51 -23.66 -14.43 -10.27
N LYS A 52 -23.43 -13.13 -10.07
CA LYS A 52 -22.35 -12.36 -10.71
C LYS A 52 -21.59 -11.56 -9.67
N THR A 53 -20.30 -11.38 -9.92
CA THR A 53 -19.42 -10.54 -9.11
C THR A 53 -19.70 -9.05 -9.34
N ASN A 54 -19.73 -8.25 -8.27
CA ASN A 54 -19.84 -6.80 -8.41
C ASN A 54 -18.49 -6.19 -8.81
N HIS A 55 -18.44 -5.58 -10.00
CA HIS A 55 -17.22 -4.97 -10.53
C HIS A 55 -16.66 -3.86 -9.61
N ARG A 56 -17.53 -3.11 -8.92
CA ARG A 56 -17.09 -2.04 -8.01
C ARG A 56 -16.34 -2.58 -6.80
N VAL A 57 -16.82 -3.69 -6.23
CA VAL A 57 -16.18 -4.33 -5.07
C VAL A 57 -14.85 -4.95 -5.47
N VAL A 58 -14.80 -5.63 -6.62
CA VAL A 58 -13.58 -6.22 -7.17
C VAL A 58 -12.53 -5.14 -7.47
N HIS A 59 -12.94 -4.02 -8.08
CA HIS A 59 -12.04 -2.91 -8.35
C HIS A 59 -11.50 -2.27 -7.05
N PHE A 60 -12.36 -2.07 -6.05
CA PHE A 60 -11.95 -1.55 -4.75
C PHE A 60 -10.93 -2.47 -4.05
N THR A 61 -11.19 -3.78 -3.99
CA THR A 61 -10.26 -4.73 -3.37
C THR A 61 -8.96 -4.86 -4.18
N GLY A 62 -9.03 -4.75 -5.51
CA GLY A 62 -7.84 -4.67 -6.37
C GLY A 62 -6.93 -3.50 -6.00
N ASN A 63 -7.48 -2.29 -5.91
CA ASN A 63 -6.72 -1.09 -5.50
C ASN A 63 -6.15 -1.24 -4.08
N LEU A 64 -6.93 -1.80 -3.16
CA LEU A 64 -6.50 -2.03 -1.77
C LEU A 64 -5.36 -3.06 -1.67
N ASN A 65 -5.38 -4.10 -2.51
CA ASN A 65 -4.32 -5.09 -2.61
C ASN A 65 -3.04 -4.47 -3.17
N GLN A 66 -3.14 -3.63 -4.20
CA GLN A 66 -1.99 -2.92 -4.76
C GLN A 66 -1.37 -1.98 -3.72
N PHE A 67 -2.19 -1.20 -3.01
CA PHE A 67 -1.73 -0.41 -1.87
C PHE A 67 -0.97 -1.24 -0.84
N SER A 68 -1.53 -2.38 -0.45
CA SER A 68 -0.91 -3.28 0.52
C SER A 68 0.44 -3.81 0.03
N TYR A 69 0.55 -4.13 -1.26
CA TYR A 69 1.81 -4.54 -1.87
C TYR A 69 2.86 -3.43 -1.80
N HIS A 70 2.52 -2.19 -2.20
CA HIS A 70 3.46 -1.07 -2.13
C HIS A 70 3.94 -0.80 -0.70
N VAL A 71 3.03 -0.89 0.29
CA VAL A 71 3.39 -0.77 1.71
C VAL A 71 4.34 -1.90 2.12
N LEU A 72 4.04 -3.15 1.73
CA LEU A 72 4.91 -4.31 2.02
C LEU A 72 6.32 -4.12 1.45
N GLN A 73 6.43 -3.63 0.21
CA GLN A 73 7.73 -3.34 -0.41
C GLN A 73 8.53 -2.32 0.42
N TYR A 74 7.88 -1.26 0.91
CA TYR A 74 8.54 -0.23 1.72
C TYR A 74 9.00 -0.75 3.09
N VAL A 75 8.13 -1.49 3.80
CA VAL A 75 8.45 -1.99 5.14
C VAL A 75 9.47 -3.13 5.14
N THR A 76 9.63 -3.82 4.02
CA THR A 76 10.61 -4.92 3.86
C THR A 76 11.92 -4.46 3.21
N TRP A 77 12.14 -3.14 3.09
CA TRP A 77 13.35 -2.57 2.46
C TRP A 77 13.55 -2.90 0.98
N ASN A 78 12.54 -3.42 0.30
CA ASN A 78 12.61 -3.66 -1.14
C ASN A 78 12.45 -2.38 -1.98
N THR A 79 11.90 -1.31 -1.40
CA THR A 79 11.85 0.02 -2.01
C THR A 79 12.05 1.13 -0.98
N ASP A 80 12.56 2.27 -1.42
CA ASP A 80 12.63 3.51 -0.63
C ASP A 80 11.46 4.46 -0.94
N ASN A 81 10.58 4.11 -1.89
CA ASN A 81 9.38 4.88 -2.18
C ASN A 81 8.37 4.75 -1.03
N ARG A 82 8.08 5.88 -0.39
CA ARG A 82 7.11 5.95 0.71
C ARG A 82 5.68 5.78 0.14
N PRO A 83 4.85 4.90 0.73
CA PRO A 83 3.45 4.74 0.31
C PRO A 83 2.57 5.92 0.75
N PHE A 84 1.31 5.96 0.28
CA PHE A 84 0.30 6.95 0.66
C PHE A 84 0.25 7.18 2.19
N PRO A 85 0.16 8.43 2.69
CA PRO A 85 -0.15 9.67 1.96
C PRO A 85 1.05 10.42 1.36
N PHE A 86 2.24 9.84 1.39
CA PHE A 86 3.45 10.49 0.86
C PHE A 86 3.63 10.31 -0.64
N SER A 87 2.94 9.32 -1.21
CA SER A 87 2.80 9.10 -2.65
C SER A 87 1.33 9.03 -3.02
N ASP A 88 1.04 9.09 -4.31
CA ASP A 88 -0.31 8.86 -4.81
C ASP A 88 -0.83 7.49 -4.39
N TRP A 89 -2.14 7.42 -4.21
CA TRP A 89 -2.83 6.15 -4.03
C TRP A 89 -2.62 5.31 -5.29
N PRO A 90 -2.25 4.02 -5.16
CA PRO A 90 -2.13 3.16 -6.33
C PRO A 90 -3.50 2.97 -6.95
N GLY A 91 -3.75 3.73 -8.01
CA GLY A 91 -4.85 3.54 -8.93
C GLY A 91 -4.54 2.40 -9.90
N PRO A 92 -5.55 1.95 -10.66
CA PRO A 92 -5.31 1.14 -11.85
C PRO A 92 -4.20 1.80 -12.68
N ILE A 93 -3.30 1.00 -13.26
CA ILE A 93 -2.39 1.53 -14.27
C ILE A 93 -3.26 2.01 -15.43
N ASP A 94 -3.42 3.31 -15.55
CA ASP A 94 -4.06 3.95 -16.69
C ASP A 94 -3.16 3.70 -17.92
N ARG A 95 -3.36 2.56 -18.57
CA ARG A 95 -2.61 2.13 -19.77
C ARG A 95 -2.76 3.07 -20.98
N ASP A 96 -3.50 4.18 -20.85
CA ASP A 96 -3.67 5.18 -21.90
C ASP A 96 -2.54 6.24 -21.92
N SER A 97 -1.78 6.43 -20.83
CA SER A 97 -0.71 7.43 -20.79
C SER A 97 0.55 7.05 -21.59
N ASP A 98 0.72 5.76 -21.92
CA ASP A 98 1.80 5.27 -22.79
C ASP A 98 1.48 5.39 -24.29
N SER A 99 0.24 5.72 -24.66
CA SER A 99 -0.17 5.84 -26.07
C SER A 99 0.19 7.19 -26.71
N PHE A 100 0.61 8.18 -25.92
CA PHE A 100 0.94 9.52 -26.40
C PHE A 100 2.45 9.73 -26.69
N LYS A 101 3.24 8.65 -26.67
CA LYS A 101 4.70 8.71 -26.87
C LYS A 101 5.24 7.71 -27.92
N SER A 102 4.50 7.51 -29.00
CA SER A 102 4.98 6.85 -30.23
C SER A 102 5.01 7.80 -31.41
#